data_AF-A0A7V1BCC8-F1
#
_entry.id   AF-A0A7V1BCC8-F1
#
_cell.length_a   1.000
_cell.length_b   1.000
_cell.length_c   1.000
_cell.angle_alpha   90.00
_cell.angle_beta   90.00
_cell.angle_gamma   90.00
#
_symmetry.space_group_name_H-M   'P 1'
#
loop_
_entity.id
_entity.type
_entity.pdbx_description
1 polymer ?
#
loop_
_entity_poly.entity_id
_entity_poly.type
_entity_poly.pdbx_seq_one_letter_code
_entity_poly.pdbx_strand_id
1 'polypeptide(L)'
;MKTFKTALLMASLVAGPALAQGYVPNERLTYTPTENGVRISGSTGFGARGHWCAAAGYAVDQMGATDRQTLYVSEPRARGFGGDGGVTFTLDPTGLTPSPVVILGGSLTKAGSAMTISHGITLCGGLQSPGR
;
A
#
# COMPACT_ATOMS: atom_id res chain seq x y z
N MET A 1 -13.09 20.90 63.29
CA MET A 1 -11.72 20.42 63.05
C MET A 1 -11.73 19.59 61.77
N LYS A 2 -10.87 19.96 60.81
CA LYS A 2 -10.28 19.20 59.68
C LYS A 2 -11.15 18.20 58.91
N THR A 3 -11.67 18.57 57.73
CA THR A 3 -11.09 18.34 56.38
C THR A 3 -10.72 16.88 56.08
N PHE A 4 -11.33 16.29 55.05
CA PHE A 4 -10.59 15.58 53.98
C PHE A 4 -11.46 15.51 52.72
N LYS A 5 -11.12 16.35 51.74
CA LYS A 5 -11.68 16.29 50.38
C LYS A 5 -10.83 15.29 49.60
N THR A 6 -11.36 14.12 49.29
CA THR A 6 -10.69 13.16 48.41
C THR A 6 -11.32 13.31 47.02
N ALA A 7 -10.73 14.20 46.22
CA ALA A 7 -11.03 14.29 44.79
C ALA A 7 -10.32 13.13 44.09
N LEU A 8 -11.07 12.07 43.75
CA LEU A 8 -10.57 10.99 42.91
C LEU A 8 -10.66 11.44 41.45
N LEU A 9 -9.57 11.99 40.92
CA LEU A 9 -9.40 12.17 39.47
C LEU A 9 -9.31 10.78 38.83
N MET A 10 -10.43 10.30 38.28
CA MET A 10 -10.43 9.22 37.29
C MET A 10 -9.86 9.78 35.99
N ALA A 11 -8.54 9.61 35.79
CA ALA A 11 -7.91 9.78 34.49
C ALA A 11 -8.33 8.59 33.61
N SER A 12 -9.43 8.74 32.89
CA SER A 12 -9.81 7.83 31.82
C SER A 12 -8.72 7.85 30.75
N LEU A 13 -7.90 6.79 30.72
CA LEU A 13 -7.04 6.49 29.58
C LEU A 13 -7.94 6.27 28.37
N VAL A 14 -8.06 7.30 27.52
CA VAL A 14 -8.58 7.12 26.16
C VAL A 14 -7.51 6.35 25.41
N ALA A 15 -7.62 5.01 25.42
CA ALA A 15 -6.99 4.19 24.40
C ALA A 15 -7.73 4.46 23.09
N GLY A 16 -7.43 5.60 22.47
CA GLY A 16 -7.84 5.86 21.11
C GLY A 16 -7.24 4.76 20.22
N PRO A 17 -7.99 4.24 19.23
CA PRO A 17 -7.37 3.37 18.25
C PRO A 17 -6.25 4.18 17.60
N ALA A 18 -5.02 3.68 17.70
CA ALA A 18 -3.90 4.19 16.95
C ALA A 18 -4.16 3.92 15.47
N LEU A 19 -4.95 4.78 14.83
CA LEU A 19 -4.96 4.93 13.37
C LEU A 19 -3.76 5.79 12.99
N ALA A 20 -2.58 5.23 13.21
CA ALA A 20 -1.31 5.72 12.72
C ALA A 20 -0.47 4.44 12.59
N GLN A 21 -0.11 3.99 11.41
CA GLN A 21 0.78 4.69 10.50
C GLN A 21 0.43 4.33 9.05
N GLY A 22 -0.43 5.15 8.43
CA GLY A 22 -0.56 5.14 6.98
C GLY A 22 0.79 5.49 6.38
N TYR A 23 1.34 4.55 5.60
CA TYR A 23 2.37 4.77 4.58
C TYR A 23 3.59 5.60 5.03
N VAL A 24 4.69 4.93 5.38
CA VAL A 24 6.01 5.58 5.33
C VAL A 24 6.36 5.68 3.84
N PRO A 25 6.52 6.90 3.27
CA PRO A 25 7.18 7.04 1.99
C PRO A 25 8.57 6.43 2.18
N ASN A 26 8.74 5.21 1.68
CA ASN A 26 10.03 4.56 1.77
C ASN A 26 10.93 5.36 0.83
N GLU A 27 11.94 6.07 1.36
CA GLU A 27 12.90 6.86 0.58
C GLU A 27 13.62 6.04 -0.50
N ARG A 28 13.50 4.70 -0.45
CA ARG A 28 14.00 3.77 -1.45
C ARG A 28 13.05 3.51 -2.61
N LEU A 29 11.87 4.14 -2.62
CA LEU A 29 10.89 4.04 -3.69
C LEU A 29 10.81 5.35 -4.45
N THR A 30 10.82 5.24 -5.76
CA THR A 30 10.58 6.36 -6.68
C THR A 30 9.21 6.19 -7.30
N TYR A 31 8.40 7.25 -7.25
CA TYR A 31 7.07 7.31 -7.83
C TYR A 31 7.11 8.24 -9.04
N THR A 32 6.89 7.69 -10.22
CA THR A 32 6.77 8.45 -11.47
C THR A 32 5.30 8.42 -11.91
N PRO A 33 4.55 9.54 -11.79
CA PRO A 33 3.17 9.60 -12.23
C PRO A 33 3.03 9.28 -13.72
N THR A 34 1.91 8.67 -14.09
CA THR A 34 1.48 8.44 -15.48
C THR A 34 0.07 9.00 -15.66
N GLU A 35 -0.49 8.95 -16.86
CA GLU A 35 -1.82 9.52 -17.15
C GLU A 35 -2.93 9.00 -16.21
N ASN A 36 -2.99 7.69 -15.97
CA ASN A 36 -4.03 7.04 -15.15
C ASN A 36 -3.46 6.17 -14.01
N GLY A 37 -2.24 6.46 -13.57
CA GLY A 37 -1.53 5.56 -12.67
C GLY A 37 -0.14 6.03 -12.24
N VAL A 38 0.69 5.09 -11.79
CA VAL A 38 2.03 5.38 -11.26
C VAL A 38 3.01 4.26 -11.56
N ARG A 39 4.22 4.62 -11.99
CA ARG A 39 5.37 3.72 -12.01
C ARG A 39 6.10 3.81 -10.68
N ILE A 40 6.24 2.66 -10.02
CA ILE A 40 6.95 2.52 -8.74
C ILE A 40 8.20 1.70 -8.98
N SER A 41 9.37 2.31 -8.78
CA SER A 41 10.66 1.63 -8.84
C SER A 41 11.37 1.65 -7.49
N GLY A 42 12.43 0.85 -7.38
CA GLY A 42 13.19 0.68 -6.14
C GLY A 42 12.76 -0.54 -5.31
N SER A 43 13.15 -0.54 -4.04
CA SER A 43 12.96 -1.68 -3.14
C SER A 43 12.08 -1.34 -1.95
N THR A 44 11.01 -2.11 -1.82
CA THR A 44 10.10 -2.03 -0.68
C THR A 44 10.65 -2.76 0.55
N GLY A 45 11.66 -3.64 0.40
CA GLY A 45 12.06 -4.60 1.43
C GLY A 45 11.10 -5.78 1.63
N PHE A 46 9.92 -5.74 1.00
CA PHE A 46 8.83 -6.71 1.17
C PHE A 46 8.35 -7.31 -0.15
N GLY A 47 9.13 -7.15 -1.21
CA GLY A 47 8.83 -7.67 -2.54
C GLY A 47 7.48 -7.18 -3.08
N ALA A 48 6.71 -8.10 -3.66
CA ALA A 48 5.43 -7.79 -4.31
C ALA A 48 4.39 -7.20 -3.34
N ARG A 49 4.35 -7.69 -2.09
CA ARG A 49 3.43 -7.18 -1.08
C ARG A 49 3.65 -5.69 -0.84
N GLY A 50 4.91 -5.28 -0.72
CA GLY A 50 5.28 -3.88 -0.55
C GLY A 50 4.88 -3.00 -1.75
N HIS A 51 5.00 -3.50 -2.99
CA HIS A 51 4.67 -2.70 -4.17
C HIS A 51 3.16 -2.52 -4.30
N TRP A 52 2.37 -3.56 -4.03
CA TRP A 52 0.91 -3.46 -3.99
C TRP A 52 0.42 -2.50 -2.90
N CYS A 53 1.03 -2.57 -1.71
CA CYS A 53 0.75 -1.61 -0.64
C CYS A 53 1.08 -0.17 -1.07
N ALA A 54 2.28 0.05 -1.59
CA ALA A 54 2.74 1.36 -2.07
C ALA A 54 1.83 1.92 -3.16
N ALA A 55 1.39 1.08 -4.10
CA ALA A 55 0.53 1.50 -5.21
C ALA A 55 -0.90 1.78 -4.75
N ALA A 56 -1.44 0.99 -3.82
CA ALA A 56 -2.76 1.26 -3.23
C ALA A 56 -2.78 2.56 -2.43
N GLY A 57 -1.75 2.82 -1.62
CA GLY A 57 -1.60 4.10 -0.91
C GLY A 57 -1.52 5.28 -1.87
N TYR A 58 -0.66 5.18 -2.89
CA TYR A 58 -0.56 6.21 -3.92
C TYR A 58 -1.89 6.47 -4.65
N ALA A 59 -2.65 5.41 -4.97
CA ALA A 59 -3.93 5.56 -5.64
C ALA A 59 -4.96 6.32 -4.78
N VAL A 60 -4.99 6.08 -3.47
CA VAL A 60 -5.86 6.81 -2.54
C VAL A 60 -5.37 8.25 -2.38
N ASP A 61 -4.11 8.43 -2.01
CA ASP A 61 -3.57 9.71 -1.55
C ASP A 61 -3.34 10.71 -2.69
N GLN A 62 -2.89 10.22 -3.85
CA GLN A 62 -2.48 11.08 -4.97
C GLN A 62 -3.47 11.08 -6.13
N MET A 63 -4.21 9.99 -6.32
CA MET A 63 -5.16 9.85 -7.44
C MET A 63 -6.63 9.98 -7.00
N GLY A 64 -6.91 10.09 -5.69
CA GLY A 64 -8.27 10.22 -5.17
C GLY A 64 -9.14 8.98 -5.38
N ALA A 65 -8.51 7.81 -5.50
CA ALA A 65 -9.20 6.56 -5.74
C ALA A 65 -9.95 6.07 -4.48
N THR A 66 -11.03 5.34 -4.72
CA THR A 66 -11.85 4.72 -3.66
C THR A 66 -11.45 3.27 -3.43
N ASP A 67 -11.63 2.79 -2.21
CA ASP A 67 -11.26 1.42 -1.78
C ASP A 67 -11.83 0.27 -2.64
N ARG A 68 -12.94 0.52 -3.34
CA ARG A 68 -13.64 -0.44 -4.21
C ARG A 68 -13.08 -0.50 -5.62
N GLN A 69 -12.29 0.50 -6.04
CA GLN A 69 -11.66 0.48 -7.35
C GLN A 69 -10.56 -0.59 -7.40
N THR A 70 -10.33 -1.07 -8.62
CA THR A 70 -9.32 -2.08 -8.91
C THR A 70 -8.09 -1.41 -9.47
N LEU A 71 -6.94 -1.82 -8.95
CA LEU A 71 -5.63 -1.44 -9.42
C LEU A 71 -5.06 -2.58 -10.27
N TYR A 72 -4.47 -2.22 -11.40
CA TYR A 72 -3.93 -3.16 -12.38
C TYR A 72 -2.43 -2.92 -12.58
N VAL A 73 -1.68 -3.98 -12.85
CA VAL A 73 -0.33 -3.86 -13.40
C VAL A 73 -0.45 -3.60 -14.91
N SER A 74 -0.11 -2.40 -15.36
CA SER A 74 -0.06 -2.06 -16.80
C SER A 74 1.28 -2.47 -17.41
N GLU A 75 2.38 -2.06 -16.79
CA GLU A 75 3.73 -2.46 -17.19
C GLU A 75 4.33 -3.36 -16.12
N PRO A 76 4.56 -4.65 -16.43
CA PRO A 76 5.11 -5.59 -15.47
C PRO A 76 6.59 -5.31 -15.21
N ARG A 77 7.03 -5.74 -14.03
CA ARG A 77 8.45 -5.74 -13.65
C ARG A 77 9.25 -6.53 -14.68
N ALA A 78 10.29 -5.91 -15.24
CA ALA A 78 11.25 -6.60 -16.09
C ALA A 78 11.87 -7.79 -15.33
N ARG A 79 12.00 -8.93 -16.02
CA ARG A 79 12.67 -10.12 -15.50
C ARG A 79 14.16 -10.06 -15.86
N GLY A 80 15.04 -10.33 -14.89
CA GLY A 80 16.50 -10.41 -15.10
C GLY A 80 17.32 -9.36 -14.36
N PHE A 81 18.65 -9.45 -14.48
CA PHE A 81 19.59 -8.46 -13.98
C PHE A 81 19.65 -7.25 -14.93
N GLY A 82 19.41 -6.04 -14.42
CA GLY A 82 19.56 -4.79 -15.18
C GLY A 82 18.31 -3.92 -15.31
N GLY A 83 17.13 -4.42 -14.92
CA GLY A 83 15.93 -3.57 -14.82
C GLY A 83 15.97 -2.68 -13.57
N ASP A 84 15.41 -1.48 -13.65
CA ASP A 84 15.19 -0.55 -12.51
C ASP A 84 14.26 -1.14 -11.42
N GLY A 85 13.70 -2.32 -11.68
CA GLY A 85 12.72 -2.98 -10.83
C GLY A 85 11.36 -2.29 -10.83
N GLY A 86 11.14 -1.35 -11.76
CA GLY A 86 9.92 -0.58 -11.84
C GLY A 86 8.72 -1.44 -12.23
N VAL A 87 7.57 -1.14 -11.63
CA VAL A 87 6.27 -1.68 -12.00
C VAL A 87 5.30 -0.52 -12.16
N THR A 88 4.58 -0.51 -13.27
CA THR A 88 3.55 0.52 -13.51
C THR A 88 2.19 -0.04 -13.13
N PHE A 89 1.51 0.70 -12.27
CA PHE A 89 0.15 0.44 -11.85
C PHE A 89 -0.80 1.47 -12.46
N THR A 90 -2.03 1.07 -12.74
CA THR A 90 -3.06 1.93 -13.34
C THR A 90 -4.44 1.60 -12.76
N LEU A 91 -5.36 2.57 -12.78
CA LEU A 91 -6.79 2.35 -12.56
C LEU A 91 -7.55 2.08 -13.85
N ASP A 92 -6.94 2.35 -15.00
CA ASP A 92 -7.52 2.12 -16.32
C ASP A 92 -7.19 0.70 -16.82
N PRO A 93 -8.19 -0.19 -16.97
CA PRO A 93 -7.98 -1.53 -17.49
C PRO A 93 -7.84 -1.60 -19.02
N THR A 94 -7.93 -0.48 -19.74
CA THR A 94 -7.94 -0.46 -21.21
C THR A 94 -6.70 -1.16 -21.78
N GLY A 95 -6.92 -2.13 -22.69
CA GLY A 95 -5.85 -2.91 -23.30
C GLY A 95 -5.22 -3.99 -22.41
N LEU A 96 -5.69 -4.16 -21.17
CA LEU A 96 -5.26 -5.23 -20.27
C LEU A 96 -6.23 -6.41 -20.30
N THR A 97 -5.72 -7.60 -19.96
CA THR A 97 -6.56 -8.77 -19.64
C THR A 97 -6.55 -8.96 -18.12
N PRO A 98 -7.57 -8.46 -17.39
CA PRO A 98 -7.59 -8.53 -15.93
C PRO A 98 -7.47 -9.96 -15.42
N SER A 99 -6.55 -10.17 -14.49
CA SER A 99 -6.32 -11.45 -13.83
C SER A 99 -6.23 -11.20 -12.34
N PRO A 100 -7.12 -11.78 -11.51
CA PRO A 100 -7.06 -11.57 -10.07
C PRO A 100 -5.72 -12.07 -9.52
N VAL A 101 -5.12 -11.31 -8.62
CA VAL A 101 -3.88 -11.69 -7.94
C VAL A 101 -4.17 -12.84 -6.97
N VAL A 102 -3.82 -14.05 -7.39
CA VAL A 102 -3.87 -15.27 -6.55
C VAL A 102 -2.51 -15.62 -5.94
N ILE A 103 -1.41 -15.21 -6.60
CA ILE A 103 -0.03 -15.40 -6.15
C ILE A 103 0.66 -14.05 -6.16
N LEU A 104 0.89 -13.49 -4.97
CA LEU A 104 1.52 -12.17 -4.80
C LEU A 104 2.90 -12.11 -5.45
N GLY A 105 3.77 -13.11 -5.20
CA GLY A 105 5.16 -13.08 -5.65
C GLY A 105 5.34 -12.92 -7.17
N GLY A 106 4.45 -13.51 -7.99
CA GLY A 106 4.50 -13.44 -9.45
C GLY A 106 3.70 -12.31 -10.07
N SER A 107 2.78 -11.69 -9.33
CA SER A 107 1.80 -10.73 -9.85
C SER A 107 2.44 -9.50 -10.52
N LEU A 108 3.53 -8.98 -9.95
CA LEU A 108 4.24 -7.84 -10.52
C LEU A 108 4.85 -8.12 -11.90
N THR A 109 5.06 -9.38 -12.25
CA THR A 109 5.67 -9.77 -13.53
C THR A 109 4.65 -10.08 -14.61
N LYS A 110 3.35 -9.88 -14.34
CA LYS A 110 2.25 -10.19 -15.26
C LYS A 110 1.37 -8.96 -15.44
N ALA A 111 1.33 -8.44 -16.67
CA ALA A 111 0.39 -7.39 -17.07
C ALA A 111 -1.06 -7.86 -16.87
N GLY A 112 -1.94 -6.94 -16.47
CA GLY A 112 -3.32 -7.21 -16.13
C GLY A 112 -3.53 -7.86 -14.76
N SER A 113 -2.48 -8.15 -13.99
CA SER A 113 -2.65 -8.54 -12.58
C SER A 113 -3.46 -7.48 -11.84
N ALA A 114 -4.54 -7.90 -11.19
CA ALA A 114 -5.57 -7.02 -10.68
C ALA A 114 -5.85 -7.29 -9.20
N MET A 115 -5.93 -6.21 -8.42
CA MET A 115 -6.26 -6.26 -7.00
C MET A 115 -7.08 -5.02 -6.62
N THR A 116 -8.07 -5.17 -5.73
CA THR A 116 -8.78 -4.01 -5.19
C THR A 116 -7.87 -3.16 -4.31
N ILE A 117 -8.10 -1.85 -4.29
CA ILE A 117 -7.33 -0.92 -3.46
C ILE A 117 -7.42 -1.31 -1.98
N SER A 118 -8.62 -1.62 -1.49
CA SER A 118 -8.85 -2.16 -0.14
C SER A 118 -7.96 -3.36 0.22
N HIS A 119 -7.77 -4.31 -0.70
CA HIS A 119 -6.89 -5.45 -0.47
C HIS A 119 -5.43 -4.99 -0.43
N GLY A 120 -5.01 -4.12 -1.36
CA GLY A 120 -3.66 -3.55 -1.36
C GLY A 120 -3.32 -2.80 -0.05
N ILE A 121 -4.26 -2.03 0.50
CA ILE A 121 -4.09 -1.36 1.81
C ILE A 121 -3.97 -2.39 2.94
N THR A 122 -4.75 -3.47 2.92
CA THR A 122 -4.64 -4.54 3.93
C THR A 122 -3.24 -5.18 3.93
N LEU A 123 -2.59 -5.27 2.76
CA LEU A 123 -1.21 -5.75 2.66
C LEU A 123 -0.22 -4.85 3.40
N CYS A 124 -0.49 -3.55 3.55
CA CYS A 124 0.33 -2.61 4.31
C CYS A 124 0.38 -2.97 5.80
N GLY A 125 -0.73 -3.40 6.39
CA GLY A 125 -0.80 -3.82 7.79
C GLY A 125 0.15 -4.99 8.10
N GLY A 126 0.29 -5.92 7.14
CA GLY A 126 1.19 -7.07 7.26
C GLY A 126 2.69 -6.76 7.08
N LEU A 127 3.06 -5.52 6.74
CA LEU A 127 4.47 -5.08 6.62
C LEU A 127 5.01 -4.46 7.92
N GLN A 128 4.10 -4.07 8.82
CA GLN A 128 4.42 -3.40 10.07
C GLN A 128 4.69 -4.37 11.22
N SER A 129 4.47 -5.67 11.03
CA SER A 129 4.90 -6.68 12.01
C SER A 129 6.39 -6.95 11.81
N PRO A 130 7.27 -6.55 12.75
CA PRO A 130 8.63 -7.09 12.74
C PRO A 130 8.52 -8.61 12.85
N GLY A 131 9.42 -9.30 12.16
CA GLY A 131 9.45 -10.76 12.11
C GLY A 131 9.27 -11.38 13.49
N ARG A 132 8.41 -12.39 13.54
CA ARG A 132 8.53 -13.42 14.56
C ARG A 132 9.59 -14.41 14.11
#